data_AF-A0A966Y1R4-F1
#
_entry.id   AF-A0A966Y1R4-F1
#
_cell.length_a   1.000
_cell.length_b   1.000
_cell.length_c   1.000
_cell.angle_alpha   90.00
_cell.angle_beta   90.00
_cell.angle_gamma   90.00
#
_symmetry.space_group_name_H-M   'P 1'
#
loop_
_entity.id
_entity.type
_entity.pdbx_description
1 polymer ?
#
loop_
_entity_poly.entity_id
_entity_poly.type
_entity_poly.pdbx_seq_one_letter_code
_entity_poly.pdbx_strand_id
1 'polypeptide(L)' 'GPNFAVIAARPSTTPESLRRYLSTGHTDMPDFALSRFESDALIAYIMSLR' A
#
# COMPACT_ATOMS: atom_id res chain seq x y z
N GLY A 1 3.19 3.22 -11.98
CA GLY A 1 2.46 2.94 -10.73
C GLY A 1 1.60 4.14 -10.34
N PRO A 2 0.54 3.94 -9.55
CA PRO A 2 -0.34 5.02 -9.08
C PRO A 2 0.38 5.97 -8.11
N ASN A 3 -0.11 7.21 -8.01
CA ASN A 3 0.38 8.19 -7.04
C ASN A 3 -0.17 7.87 -5.64
N PHE A 4 0.71 7.66 -4.65
CA PHE A 4 0.31 7.32 -3.29
C PHE A 4 -0.53 8.38 -2.58
N ALA A 5 -0.33 9.67 -2.87
CA ALA A 5 -1.17 10.73 -2.31
C ALA A 5 -2.62 10.62 -2.82
N VAL A 6 -2.81 10.27 -4.10
CA VAL A 6 -4.15 10.05 -4.68
C VAL A 6 -4.81 8.82 -4.07
N ILE A 7 -4.03 7.78 -3.74
CA ILE A 7 -4.54 6.60 -3.03
C ILE A 7 -4.94 6.97 -1.60
N ALA A 8 -4.09 7.67 -0.85
CA ALA A 8 -4.33 8.07 0.53
C ALA A 8 -5.57 8.95 0.71
N ALA A 9 -5.84 9.82 -0.27
CA ALA A 9 -6.99 10.71 -0.28
C ALA A 9 -8.35 9.99 -0.47
N ARG A 10 -8.36 8.72 -0.88
CA ARG A 10 -9.61 7.97 -1.05
C ARG A 10 -10.22 7.62 0.31
N PRO A 11 -11.51 7.86 0.54
CA PRO A 11 -12.18 7.50 1.80
C PRO A 11 -12.25 5.99 2.03
N SER A 12 -12.20 5.20 0.95
CA SER A 12 -12.14 3.73 1.02
C SER A 12 -10.75 3.18 1.33
N THR A 13 -9.70 4.02 1.34
CA THR A 13 -8.34 3.60 1.66
C THR A 13 -8.15 3.58 3.18
N THR A 14 -8.08 2.37 3.71
CA THR A 14 -7.77 2.04 5.11
C THR A 14 -6.48 1.20 5.20
N PRO A 15 -5.79 1.18 6.35
CA PRO A 15 -4.59 0.36 6.51
C PRO A 15 -4.85 -1.13 6.20
N GLU A 16 -6.04 -1.62 6.55
CA GLU A 16 -6.45 -3.01 6.34
C GLU A 16 -6.66 -3.31 4.86
N SER A 17 -7.24 -2.36 4.11
CA SER A 17 -7.42 -2.48 2.66
C SER A 17 -6.08 -2.53 1.94
N LEU A 18 -5.11 -1.70 2.37
CA LEU A 18 -3.76 -1.68 1.80
C LEU A 18 -2.98 -2.95 2.14
N ARG A 19 -3.07 -3.44 3.38
CA ARG A 19 -2.41 -4.69 3.78
C ARG A 19 -2.92 -5.87 2.94
N ARG A 20 -4.24 -5.95 2.71
CA ARG A 20 -4.82 -6.98 1.82
C ARG A 20 -4.32 -6.84 0.39
N TYR A 21 -4.28 -5.61 -0.13
CA TYR A 21 -3.80 -5.33 -1.48
C TYR A 21 -2.35 -5.79 -1.67
N LEU A 22 -1.44 -5.36 -0.77
CA LEU A 22 -0.01 -5.73 -0.81
C LEU A 22 0.26 -7.23 -0.58
N SER A 23 -0.70 -7.97 -0.02
CA SER A 23 -0.56 -9.42 0.19
C SER A 23 -0.90 -10.24 -1.07
N THR A 24 -1.34 -9.60 -2.16
CA THR A 24 -1.67 -10.25 -3.43
C THR A 24 -0.62 -9.94 -4.48
N GLY A 25 -0.31 -10.90 -5.36
CA GLY A 25 0.54 -10.64 -6.51
C GLY A 25 -0.12 -9.64 -7.47
N HIS A 26 0.65 -8.70 -8.00
CA HIS A 26 0.18 -7.70 -8.95
C HIS A 26 0.93 -7.85 -10.27
N THR A 27 0.22 -8.11 -11.36
CA THR A 27 0.80 -8.44 -12.68
C THR A 27 1.80 -7.40 -13.21
N ASP A 28 1.58 -6.11 -12.94
CA ASP A 28 2.43 -5.01 -13.38
C ASP A 28 3.44 -4.52 -12.32
N MET A 29 3.50 -5.19 -11.15
CA MET A 29 4.43 -4.86 -10.09
C MET A 29 5.56 -5.90 -10.07
N PRO A 30 6.83 -5.48 -10.06
CA PRO A 30 7.93 -6.41 -9.80
C PRO A 30 7.67 -7.16 -8.50
N ASP A 31 8.09 -8.41 -8.43
CA ASP A 31 8.03 -9.23 -7.21
C ASP A 31 8.94 -8.64 -6.12
N PHE A 32 8.42 -7.63 -5.42
CA PHE A 32 9.02 -7.10 -4.22
C PHE A 32 8.54 -7.95 -3.04
N ALA A 33 9.40 -8.87 -2.60
CA ALA A 33 9.16 -9.62 -1.37
C ALA A 33 9.36 -8.69 -0.16
N LEU A 34 8.34 -7.88 0.15
CA LEU A 34 8.33 -7.07 1.35
C LEU A 34 8.15 -7.96 2.57
N SER A 35 9.01 -7.78 3.57
CA SER A 35 8.74 -8.31 4.90
C SER A 35 7.45 -7.67 5.47
N ARG A 36 6.89 -8.32 6.49
CA ARG A 36 5.73 -7.76 7.21
C ARG A 36 6.02 -6.36 7.77
N PHE A 37 7.24 -6.12 8.23
CA PHE A 37 7.67 -4.83 8.74
C PHE A 37 7.72 -3.76 7.63
N GLU A 38 8.29 -4.09 6.47
CA GLU A 38 8.35 -3.16 5.34
C GLU A 38 6.96 -2.84 4.78
N SER A 39 6.07 -3.84 4.73
CA SER A 39 4.68 -3.63 4.34
C SER A 39 3.97 -2.67 5.30
N ASP A 40 4.17 -2.83 6.61
CA ASP A 40 3.58 -1.96 7.61
C ASP A 40 4.14 -0.53 7.56
N ALA A 41 5.46 -0.38 7.34
CA ALA A 41 6.09 0.92 7.14
C ALA A 41 5.57 1.62 5.88
N LEU A 42 5.39 0.89 4.78
CA LEU A 42 4.81 1.42 3.54
C LEU A 42 3.36 1.87 3.74
N ILE A 43 2.55 1.07 4.43
CA ILE A 43 1.17 1.43 4.75
C ILE A 43 1.13 2.69 5.61
N ALA A 44 1.97 2.78 6.64
CA ALA A 44 2.07 3.96 7.50
C ALA A 44 2.47 5.21 6.70
N TYR A 45 3.44 5.08 5.79
CA TYR A 45 3.83 6.15 4.88
C TYR A 45 2.67 6.59 3.97
N ILE A 46 1.97 5.66 3.33
CA ILE A 46 0.83 6.00 2.45
C ILE A 46 -0.26 6.71 3.27
N MET A 47 -0.54 6.25 4.49
CA MET A 47 -1.55 6.87 5.37
C MET A 47 -1.16 8.28 5.82
N SER A 48 0.13 8.58 6.01
CA SER A 48 0.61 9.91 6.41
C SER A 48 0.51 10.96 5.29
N LEU A 49 0.20 10.55 4.06
CA LEU A 49 0.04 11.46 2.91
C LEU A 49 -1.38 12.06 2.78
N ARG A 50 -2.27 11.76 3.73
CA ARG A 50 -3.63 12.31 3.76
C ARG A 50 -3.66 13.76 4.23
#